data_AF-A0A0F9TJ28-F1
#
_entry.id   AF-A0A0F9TJ28-F1
#
_cell.length_a   1.000
_cell.length_b   1.000
_cell.length_c   1.000
_cell.angle_alpha   90.00
_cell.angle_beta   90.00
_cell.angle_gamma   90.00
#
_symmetry.space_group_name_H-M   'P 1'
#
loop_
_entity.id
_entity.type
_entity.pdbx_description
1 polymer ?
#
loop_
_entity_poly.entity_id
_entity_poly.type
_entity_poly.pdbx_seq_one_letter_code
_entity_poly.pdbx_strand_id
1 'polypeptide(L)'
;MTTSTLARCERCGGNLYPYEGGMKCLQCSRSFGGKEPESRVAPKHYTRGFKEMVVKQALRVGNYALVGRQLGVSDKLVQHWVAGRHDGKR
;
A
#
# COMPACT_ATOMS: atom_id res chain seq x y z
N MET A 1 -16.99 -14.27 -9.44
CA MET A 1 -17.36 -12.84 -9.54
C MET A 1 -16.76 -12.29 -10.81
N THR A 2 -17.58 -11.61 -11.60
CA THR A 2 -17.48 -11.34 -13.04
C THR A 2 -16.23 -10.54 -13.44
N THR A 3 -15.38 -11.15 -14.26
CA THR A 3 -14.33 -10.47 -15.04
C THR A 3 -15.01 -9.62 -16.12
N SER A 4 -15.20 -8.33 -15.84
CA SER A 4 -15.74 -7.38 -16.81
C SER A 4 -14.73 -7.13 -17.92
N THR A 5 -14.87 -7.86 -19.03
CA THR A 5 -14.19 -7.65 -20.31
C THR A 5 -14.67 -6.35 -20.98
N LEU A 6 -14.49 -5.20 -20.33
CA LEU A 6 -14.83 -3.92 -20.93
C LEU A 6 -13.82 -3.63 -22.05
N ALA A 7 -14.23 -3.81 -23.31
CA ALA A 7 -13.44 -3.49 -24.49
C ALA A 7 -13.48 -1.99 -24.85
N ARG A 8 -14.41 -1.22 -24.26
CA ARG A 8 -14.68 0.17 -24.61
C ARG A 8 -14.76 1.06 -23.37
N CYS A 9 -14.28 2.29 -23.52
CA CYS A 9 -14.27 3.32 -22.50
C CYS A 9 -15.67 3.93 -22.34
N GLU A 10 -16.19 3.95 -21.11
CA GLU A 10 -17.52 4.53 -20.81
C GLU A 10 -17.60 6.05 -21.05
N ARG A 11 -16.44 6.74 -21.09
CA ARG A 11 -16.40 8.20 -21.28
C ARG A 11 -16.46 8.61 -22.75
N CYS A 12 -15.70 7.94 -23.61
CA CYS A 12 -15.52 8.37 -25.01
C CYS A 12 -15.84 7.27 -26.03
N GLY A 13 -16.30 6.09 -25.59
CA GLY A 13 -16.55 4.94 -26.45
C GLY A 13 -15.30 4.32 -27.09
N GLY A 14 -14.11 4.84 -26.77
CA GLY A 14 -12.84 4.41 -27.37
C GLY A 14 -12.31 3.09 -26.84
N ASN A 15 -11.46 2.44 -27.61
CA ASN A 15 -10.94 1.11 -27.27
C ASN A 15 -10.05 1.16 -26.02
N LEU A 16 -10.25 0.18 -25.13
CA LEU A 16 -9.41 -0.05 -23.96
C LEU A 16 -8.30 -1.04 -24.31
N TYR A 17 -7.08 -0.78 -23.86
CA TYR A 17 -5.93 -1.66 -24.01
C TYR A 17 -5.32 -2.00 -22.64
N PRO A 18 -4.74 -3.19 -22.45
CA PRO A 18 -4.06 -3.54 -21.20
C PRO A 18 -2.86 -2.62 -20.96
N TYR A 19 -2.76 -2.04 -19.76
CA TYR A 19 -1.67 -1.16 -19.36
C TYR A 19 -1.43 -1.25 -17.85
N GLU A 20 -0.22 -1.66 -17.45
CA GLU A 20 0.26 -1.72 -16.06
C GLU A 20 -0.70 -2.36 -15.05
N GLY A 21 -1.15 -3.58 -15.33
CA GLY A 21 -2.01 -4.35 -14.41
C GLY A 21 -3.48 -3.89 -14.38
N GLY A 22 -3.85 -2.94 -15.25
CA GLY A 22 -5.22 -2.53 -15.53
C GLY A 22 -5.46 -2.28 -17.02
N MET A 23 -6.47 -1.47 -17.34
CA MET A 23 -6.86 -1.09 -18.70
C MET A 23 -6.70 0.43 -18.88
N LYS A 24 -6.30 0.88 -20.07
CA LYS A 24 -6.20 2.31 -20.42
C LYS A 24 -6.93 2.58 -21.73
N CYS A 25 -7.57 3.73 -21.86
CA CYS A 25 -8.26 4.12 -23.09
C CYS A 25 -7.28 4.76 -24.08
N LEU A 26 -7.26 4.29 -25.33
CA LEU A 26 -6.44 4.87 -26.40
C LEU A 26 -6.83 6.33 -26.71
N GLN A 27 -8.12 6.65 -26.70
CA GLN A 27 -8.62 7.96 -27.14
C GLN A 27 -8.53 9.04 -26.06
N CYS A 28 -8.79 8.71 -24.80
CA CYS A 28 -8.83 9.71 -23.73
C CYS A 28 -7.79 9.48 -22.63
N SER A 29 -6.88 8.51 -22.81
CA SER A 29 -5.82 8.16 -21.86
C SER A 29 -6.28 7.79 -20.44
N ARG A 30 -7.58 7.59 -20.22
CA ARG A 30 -8.13 7.26 -18.90
C ARG A 30 -7.84 5.81 -18.54
N SER A 31 -7.40 5.57 -17.31
CA SER A 31 -7.10 4.24 -16.78
C SER A 31 -8.29 3.67 -15.99
N PHE A 32 -8.46 2.34 -16.04
CA PHE A 32 -9.56 1.56 -15.48
C PHE A 32 -9.00 0.28 -14.85
N GLY A 33 -9.36 0.00 -13.59
CA GLY A 33 -9.18 -1.33 -12.99
C GLY A 33 -7.76 -1.88 -12.96
N GLY A 34 -6.77 -1.10 -12.49
CA GLY A 34 -5.45 -1.64 -12.17
C GLY A 34 -5.38 -2.09 -10.72
N LYS A 35 -4.89 -3.31 -10.44
CA LYS A 35 -4.30 -3.57 -9.13
C LYS A 35 -3.04 -2.71 -9.06
N GLU A 36 -2.89 -1.94 -7.98
CA GLU A 36 -1.65 -1.24 -7.67
C GLU A 36 -0.49 -2.24 -7.87
N PRO A 37 0.44 -2.01 -8.80
CA PRO A 37 1.54 -2.92 -8.98
C PRO A 37 2.31 -2.93 -7.67
N GLU A 38 2.25 -4.04 -6.94
CA GLU A 38 3.02 -4.27 -5.71
C GLU A 38 4.52 -4.01 -5.94
N SER A 39 4.97 -4.09 -7.21
CA SER A 39 6.30 -3.71 -7.71
C SER A 39 6.66 -2.21 -7.65
N ARG A 40 5.72 -1.30 -7.35
CA ARG A 40 6.02 0.14 -7.18
C ARG A 40 5.90 0.64 -5.75
N VAL A 41 5.63 -0.22 -4.78
CA VAL A 41 5.87 0.14 -3.38
C VAL A 41 7.36 0.02 -3.16
N ALA A 42 8.12 1.05 -3.54
CA ALA A 42 9.51 1.18 -3.13
C ALA A 42 9.58 0.88 -1.62
N PRO A 43 10.50 0.01 -1.15
CA PRO A 43 10.58 -0.30 0.26
C PRO A 43 10.73 1.01 1.02
N LYS A 44 9.70 1.38 1.79
CA LYS A 44 9.75 2.60 2.59
C LYS A 44 10.91 2.44 3.59
N HIS A 45 12.00 3.16 3.35
CA HIS A 45 13.15 3.16 4.24
C HIS A 45 12.84 4.09 5.42
N TYR A 46 12.47 3.49 6.54
CA TYR A 46 12.25 4.23 7.78
C TYR A 46 13.56 4.39 8.55
N THR A 47 13.84 5.60 9.00
CA THR A 47 15.00 5.88 9.87
C THR A 47 14.86 5.14 11.20
N ARG A 48 16.00 4.85 11.85
CA ARG A 48 16.01 4.20 13.17
C ARG A 48 15.23 5.01 14.21
N GLY A 49 15.40 6.33 14.24
CA GLY A 49 14.67 7.21 15.17
C GLY A 49 13.16 7.18 14.97
N PHE A 50 12.69 7.09 13.71
CA PHE A 50 11.27 6.94 13.42
C PHE A 50 10.73 5.60 13.93
N LYS A 51 11.44 4.49 13.69
CA LYS A 51 11.05 3.17 14.21
C LYS A 51 10.95 3.16 15.73
N GLU A 52 11.93 3.75 16.42
CA GLU A 52 11.94 3.84 17.89
C GLU A 52 10.77 4.66 18.44
N MET A 53 10.41 5.77 17.77
CA MET A 53 9.25 6.60 18.12
C MET A 53 7.93 5.84 17.92
N VAL A 54 7.76 5.16 16.79
CA VAL A 54 6.60 4.32 16.50
C VAL A 54 6.43 3.23 17.55
N VAL A 55 7.52 2.54 17.93
CA VAL A 55 7.49 1.50 18.96
C VAL A 55 7.14 2.07 20.34
N LYS A 56 7.72 3.22 20.74
CA LYS A 56 7.38 3.87 22.02
C LYS A 56 5.90 4.25 22.07
N GLN A 57 5.36 4.78 20.98
CA GLN A 57 3.96 5.16 20.90
C GLN A 57 3.03 3.94 20.91
N ALA A 58 3.41 2.87 20.19
CA ALA A 58 2.71 1.60 20.19
C ALA A 58 2.61 0.97 21.59
N LEU A 59 3.70 0.97 22.35
CA LEU A 59 3.72 0.44 23.72
C LEU A 59 2.93 1.32 24.69
N ARG A 60 2.92 2.64 24.51
CA ARG A 60 2.12 3.57 25.34
C ARG A 60 0.62 3.42 25.10
N VAL A 61 0.22 3.25 23.84
CA VAL A 61 -1.20 3.18 23.46
C VAL A 61 -1.76 1.77 23.61
N GLY A 62 -0.94 0.74 23.43
CA GLY A 62 -1.38 -0.67 23.46
C GLY A 62 -2.17 -1.10 22.22
N ASN A 63 -2.30 -0.24 21.20
CA ASN A 63 -3.07 -0.51 19.99
C ASN A 63 -2.24 -0.23 18.72
N TYR A 64 -1.70 -1.30 18.12
CA TYR A 64 -0.85 -1.22 16.94
C TYR A 64 -1.57 -0.70 15.69
N ALA A 65 -2.86 -1.04 15.53
CA ALA A 65 -3.65 -0.62 14.37
C ALA A 65 -3.99 0.88 14.41
N LEU A 66 -4.18 1.44 15.61
CA LEU A 66 -4.37 2.88 15.78
C LEU A 66 -3.08 3.65 15.49
N VAL A 67 -1.96 3.20 16.04
CA VAL A 67 -0.65 3.84 15.83
C VAL A 67 -0.22 3.76 14.37
N GLY A 68 -0.46 2.63 13.71
CA GLY A 68 -0.23 2.49 12.27
C GLY A 68 -1.01 3.50 11.44
N ARG A 69 -2.31 3.67 11.73
CA ARG A 69 -3.16 4.67 11.07
C ARG A 69 -2.69 6.10 11.31
N GLN A 70 -2.30 6.43 12.54
CA GLN A 70 -1.83 7.78 12.90
C GLN A 70 -0.50 8.15 12.23
N LEU A 71 0.40 7.18 12.08
CA LEU A 71 1.77 7.41 11.59
C LEU A 71 1.97 7.00 10.12
N GLY A 72 0.92 6.54 9.44
CA GLY A 72 0.98 6.11 8.04
C GLY A 72 1.80 4.83 7.83
N VAL A 73 1.82 3.95 8.84
CA VAL A 73 2.58 2.69 8.86
C VAL A 73 1.62 1.52 8.98
N SER A 74 1.89 0.41 8.30
CA SER A 74 1.06 -0.81 8.43
C SER A 74 1.16 -1.39 9.84
N ASP A 75 0.05 -1.88 10.38
CA ASP A 75 -0.03 -2.52 11.70
C ASP A 75 0.96 -3.69 11.85
N LYS A 76 1.09 -4.51 10.79
CA LYS A 76 2.09 -5.60 10.72
C LYS A 76 3.52 -5.11 10.89
N LEU A 77 3.84 -3.93 10.34
CA LEU A 77 5.18 -3.36 10.41
C LEU A 77 5.47 -2.83 11.83
N VAL A 78 4.47 -2.24 12.48
CA VAL A 78 4.54 -1.82 13.88
C VAL A 78 4.75 -3.04 14.78
N GLN A 79 3.98 -4.11 14.60
CA GLN A 79 4.14 -5.36 15.35
C GLN A 79 5.54 -5.97 15.16
N HIS A 80 6.03 -6.00 13.91
CA HIS A 80 7.37 -6.48 13.59
C HIS A 80 8.46 -5.68 14.31
N TRP A 81 8.35 -4.34 14.37
CA TRP A 81 9.33 -3.51 15.08
C TRP A 81 9.25 -3.65 16.59
N VAL A 82 8.06 -3.87 17.15
CA VAL A 82 7.89 -4.13 18.59
C VAL A 82 8.50 -5.50 18.95
N ALA A 83 8.22 -6.53 18.14
CA ALA A 83 8.76 -7.88 18.33
C ALA A 83 10.29 -7.92 18.13
N GLY A 84 10.82 -7.23 17.12
CA GLY A 84 12.26 -7.13 16.87
C GLY A 84 13.04 -6.41 17.97
N ARG A 85 12.36 -5.64 18.84
CA ARG A 85 12.99 -5.06 20.05
C ARG A 85 13.25 -6.12 21.13
N HIS A 86 12.49 -7.21 21.12
CA HIS A 86 12.66 -8.34 22.04
C HIS A 86 13.78 -9.31 21.60
N ASP A 87 14.17 -9.29 20.33
CA ASP A 87 15.24 -10.12 19.78
C ASP A 87 16.66 -9.54 19.98
N GLY A 88 16.76 -8.36 20.61
CA GLY A 88 18.03 -7.72 20.98
C GLY A 88 18.73 -8.32 22.20
N LYS A 89 18.72 -9.65 22.36
CA LYS A 89 19.63 -10.36 23.27
C LYS A 89 20.81 -10.89 22.48
N ARG A 90 21.90 -10.13 22.47
CA ARG A 90 23.26 -10.65 22.55
C ARG A 90 24.17 -9.62 23.17
#